data_AF-A0A7J4NEL7-F1
#
_entry.id   AF-A0A7J4NEL7-F1
#
_cell.length_a   1.000
_cell.length_b   1.000
_cell.length_c   1.000
_cell.angle_alpha   90.00
_cell.angle_beta   90.00
_cell.angle_gamma   90.00
#
_symmetry.space_group_name_H-M   'P 1'
#
loop_
_entity.id
_entity.type
_entity.pdbx_description
1 polymer ?
#
loop_
_entity_poly.entity_id
_entity_poly.type
_entity_poly.pdbx_seq_one_letter_code
_entity_poly.pdbx_strand_id
1 'polypeptide(L)'
;MRLNHIDQMKAIAVLCMVEVHTAAIMPPEGISVGHPAAFVAAAFGGMAAPLFVTLSGWGIHRGAQRRFAENFNNSAWIDWVLPRV
;
A
#
# COMPACT_ATOMS: atom_id res chain seq x y z
N MET A 1 11.68 9.16 14.55
CA MET A 1 10.42 9.93 14.45
C MET A 1 9.43 9.17 13.57
N ARG A 2 8.26 8.80 14.12
CA ARG A 2 7.14 8.25 13.35
C ARG A 2 6.50 9.38 12.53
N LEU A 3 6.14 9.11 11.28
CA LEU A 3 5.45 10.07 10.42
C LEU A 3 3.96 9.77 10.43
N ASN A 4 3.17 10.57 11.15
CA ASN A 4 1.72 10.33 11.30
C ASN A 4 1.00 10.25 9.93
N HIS A 5 1.37 11.10 8.98
CA HIS A 5 0.82 11.10 7.63
C HIS A 5 1.04 9.78 6.86
N ILE A 6 2.16 9.09 7.10
CA ILE A 6 2.43 7.78 6.48
C ILE A 6 1.52 6.71 7.06
N ASP A 7 1.29 6.74 8.37
CA ASP A 7 0.39 5.80 9.04
C ASP A 7 -1.08 6.05 8.61
N GLN A 8 -1.47 7.31 8.40
CA GLN A 8 -2.77 7.66 7.80
C GLN A 8 -2.92 7.16 6.36
N MET A 9 -1.90 7.34 5.51
CA MET A 9 -1.95 6.81 4.14
C MET A 9 -2.05 5.29 4.09
N LYS A 10 -1.38 4.58 5.00
CA LYS A 10 -1.53 3.12 5.14
C LYS A 10 -2.96 2.73 5.52
N ALA A 11 -3.59 3.46 6.44
CA ALA A 11 -4.98 3.22 6.80
C ALA A 11 -5.91 3.42 5.59
N ILE A 12 -5.71 4.47 4.78
CA ILE A 12 -6.47 4.70 3.54
C ILE A 12 -6.28 3.55 2.54
N ALA A 13 -5.05 3.07 2.36
CA ALA A 13 -4.76 1.94 1.47
C ALA A 13 -5.52 0.67 1.90
N VAL A 14 -5.56 0.38 3.21
CA VAL A 14 -6.31 -0.75 3.76
C VAL A 14 -7.82 -0.57 3.57
N LEU A 15 -8.35 0.65 3.77
CA LEU A 15 -9.76 0.93 3.52
C LEU A 15 -10.16 0.67 2.06
N CYS A 16 -9.35 1.14 1.09
CA CYS A 16 -9.58 0.87 -0.34
C CYS A 16 -9.49 -0.64 -0.66
N MET A 17 -8.60 -1.38 0.02
CA MET A 17 -8.48 -2.83 -0.14
C MET A 17 -9.72 -3.57 0.38
N VAL A 18 -10.24 -3.17 1.55
CA VAL A 18 -11.47 -3.76 2.10
C VAL A 18 -12.66 -3.43 1.20
N GLU A 19 -12.74 -2.21 0.69
CA GLU A 19 -13.77 -1.78 -0.26
C GLU A 19 -13.79 -2.66 -1.51
N VAL A 20 -12.66 -2.84 -2.19
CA VAL A 20 -12.62 -3.64 -3.43
C VAL A 20 -13.02 -5.10 -3.20
N HIS A 21 -12.61 -5.68 -2.07
CA HIS A 21 -13.01 -7.05 -1.71
C HIS A 21 -14.50 -7.13 -1.37
N THR A 22 -15.03 -6.12 -0.67
CA THR A 22 -16.46 -6.06 -0.33
C THR A 22 -17.32 -5.91 -1.58
N ALA A 23 -16.94 -5.03 -2.51
CA ALA A 23 -17.62 -4.84 -3.79
C ALA A 23 -17.60 -6.11 -4.66
N ALA A 24 -16.53 -6.90 -4.57
CA ALA A 24 -16.43 -8.19 -5.27
C ALA A 24 -17.30 -9.29 -4.65
N ILE A 25 -17.46 -9.31 -3.32
CA ILE A 25 -18.26 -10.32 -2.60
C ILE A 25 -19.76 -10.00 -2.65
N MET A 26 -20.12 -8.73 -2.48
CA MET A 26 -21.50 -8.27 -2.45
C MET A 26 -21.70 -7.22 -3.55
N PRO A 27 -21.82 -7.65 -4.82
CA PRO A 27 -22.09 -6.72 -5.91
C PRO A 27 -23.46 -6.07 -5.68
N PRO A 28 -23.57 -4.73 -5.74
CA PRO A 28 -24.85 -4.07 -5.57
C PRO A 28 -25.78 -4.41 -6.75
N GLU A 29 -26.90 -5.08 -6.47
CA GLU A 29 -27.93 -5.37 -7.47
C GLU A 29 -28.69 -4.08 -7.83
N GLY A 30 -28.80 -3.78 -9.13
CA GLY A 30 -29.58 -2.64 -9.64
C GLY A 30 -28.81 -1.34 -9.87
N ILE A 31 -27.50 -1.26 -9.58
CA ILE A 31 -26.66 -0.11 -9.94
C ILE A 31 -25.99 -0.38 -11.29
N SER A 32 -26.48 0.26 -12.34
CA SER A 32 -25.83 0.22 -13.67
C SER A 32 -24.47 0.91 -13.62
N VAL A 33 -23.51 0.41 -14.41
CA VAL A 33 -22.13 0.92 -14.57
C VAL A 33 -22.04 2.43 -14.92
N GLY A 34 -23.16 3.07 -15.28
CA GLY A 34 -23.23 4.52 -15.53
C GLY A 34 -23.49 5.39 -14.30
N HIS A 35 -23.67 4.83 -13.10
CA HIS A 35 -23.91 5.63 -11.90
C HIS A 35 -22.60 6.25 -11.38
N PRO A 36 -22.56 7.58 -11.10
CA PRO A 36 -21.37 8.25 -10.58
C PRO A 36 -20.79 7.56 -9.33
N ALA A 37 -21.65 7.02 -8.48
CA ALA A 37 -21.24 6.28 -7.28
C ALA A 37 -20.47 4.99 -7.60
N ALA A 38 -20.88 4.24 -8.63
CA ALA A 38 -20.20 3.02 -9.05
C ALA A 38 -18.82 3.32 -9.65
N PHE A 39 -18.70 4.41 -10.41
CA PHE A 39 -17.42 4.85 -10.96
C PHE A 39 -16.44 5.26 -9.86
N VAL A 40 -16.91 6.00 -8.86
CA VAL A 40 -16.10 6.42 -7.71
C VAL A 40 -15.62 5.20 -6.91
N ALA A 41 -16.51 4.25 -6.62
CA ALA A 41 -16.14 3.02 -5.90
C ALA A 41 -15.13 2.16 -6.70
N ALA A 42 -15.32 2.04 -8.02
CA ALA A 42 -14.36 1.35 -8.87
C ALA A 42 -12.98 2.04 -8.88
N ALA A 43 -12.96 3.38 -8.89
CA ALA A 43 -11.72 4.14 -8.81
C ALA A 43 -10.98 3.94 -7.48
N PHE A 44 -11.69 3.98 -6.34
CA PHE A 44 -11.10 3.69 -5.03
C PHE A 44 -10.57 2.26 -4.94
N GLY A 45 -11.34 1.28 -5.41
CA GLY A 45 -10.88 -0.11 -5.45
C GLY A 45 -9.64 -0.30 -6.31
N GLY A 46 -9.54 0.38 -7.45
CA GLY A 46 -8.37 0.36 -8.33
C GLY A 46 -7.12 1.02 -7.74
N MET A 47 -7.27 1.95 -6.79
CA MET A 47 -6.15 2.63 -6.13
C MET A 47 -5.50 1.81 -5.01
N ALA A 48 -6.15 0.76 -4.51
CA ALA A 48 -5.62 -0.04 -3.41
C ALA A 48 -4.24 -0.64 -3.72
N ALA A 49 -4.07 -1.24 -4.91
CA ALA A 49 -2.80 -1.85 -5.31
C ALA A 49 -1.65 -0.82 -5.48
N PRO A 50 -1.83 0.28 -6.24
CA PRO A 50 -0.81 1.34 -6.33
C PRO A 50 -0.41 1.93 -4.96
N LEU A 51 -1.38 2.18 -4.07
CA LEU A 51 -1.10 2.69 -2.73
C LEU A 51 -0.27 1.70 -1.91
N PHE A 52 -0.60 0.40 -1.98
CA PHE A 52 0.12 -0.62 -1.25
C PHE A 52 1.56 -0.76 -1.73
N VAL A 53 1.78 -0.76 -3.05
CA VAL A 53 3.11 -0.86 -3.67
C VAL A 53 3.97 0.36 -3.33
N THR A 54 3.42 1.57 -3.48
CA THR A 54 4.15 2.82 -3.20
C THR A 54 4.52 2.97 -1.73
N LEU A 55 3.60 2.70 -0.81
CA LEU A 55 3.86 2.77 0.64
C LEU A 55 4.89 1.72 1.09
N SER A 56 4.81 0.50 0.52
CA SER A 56 5.77 -0.56 0.80
C SER A 56 7.16 -0.19 0.29
N GLY A 57 7.27 0.28 -0.96
CA GLY A 57 8.52 0.74 -1.56
C GLY A 57 9.13 1.91 -0.79
N TRP A 58 8.32 2.88 -0.36
CA TRP A 58 8.76 3.99 0.47
C TRP A 58 9.32 3.53 1.82
N GLY A 59 8.67 2.57 2.47
CA GLY A 59 9.12 1.98 3.73
C GLY A 59 10.51 1.33 3.60
N ILE A 60 10.73 0.57 2.53
CA ILE A 60 12.00 -0.07 2.21
C ILE A 60 13.07 0.99 1.92
N HIS A 61 12.78 1.96 1.04
CA HIS A 61 13.71 3.03 0.67
C HIS A 61 14.17 3.84 1.90
N ARG A 62 13.23 4.28 2.75
CA ARG A 62 13.55 5.02 3.98
C ARG A 62 14.36 4.16 4.97
N GLY A 63 14.03 2.87 5.07
CA GLY A 63 14.74 1.91 5.91
C GLY A 63 16.18 1.66 5.44
N ALA A 64 16.38 1.60 4.13
CA ALA A 64 17.68 1.48 3.50
C ALA A 64 18.50 2.76 3.67
N GLN A 65 17.92 3.94 3.37
CA GLN A 65 18.62 5.22 3.49
C GLN A 65 19.14 5.49 4.90
N ARG A 66 18.33 5.20 5.95
CA ARG A 66 18.76 5.35 7.34
C ARG A 66 19.98 4.47 7.66
N ARG A 67 20.00 3.27 7.12
CA ARG A 67 21.07 2.29 7.34
C ARG A 67 22.32 2.56 6.51
N PHE A 68 22.17 3.07 5.29
CA PHE A 68 23.29 3.58 4.50
C PHE A 68 23.99 4.76 5.19
N ALA A 69 23.23 5.62 5.87
CA ALA A 69 23.79 6.69 6.70
C ALA A 69 24.56 6.19 7.93
N GLU A 70 24.37 4.93 8.35
CA GLU A 70 25.02 4.30 9.51
C GLU A 70 26.28 3.48 9.15
N ASN A 71 26.91 3.73 7.98
CA ASN A 71 28.08 3.01 7.43
C ASN A 71 27.82 1.51 7.16
N PHE A 72 27.08 1.25 6.09
CA PHE A 72 26.73 -0.11 5.67
C PHE A 72 27.95 -0.88 5.14
N ASN A 73 28.32 -1.97 5.82
CA ASN A 73 29.28 -2.96 5.29
C ASN A 73 28.65 -3.70 4.10
N ASN A 74 29.41 -3.91 3.01
CA ASN A 74 28.93 -4.51 1.75
C ASN A 74 28.42 -5.96 1.89
N SER A 75 28.54 -6.61 3.04
CA SER A 75 27.91 -7.91 3.31
C SER A 75 26.55 -7.80 4.02
N ALA A 76 26.32 -6.72 4.77
CA ALA A 76 25.12 -6.54 5.60
C ALA A 76 23.83 -6.30 4.77
N TRP A 77 23.97 -5.87 3.51
CA TRP A 77 22.81 -5.74 2.60
C TRP A 77 22.30 -7.09 2.11
N ILE A 78 23.18 -8.07 1.96
CA ILE A 78 22.82 -9.44 1.53
C ILE A 78 21.99 -10.10 2.63
N ASP A 79 22.43 -10.00 3.89
CA ASP A 79 21.71 -10.51 5.08
C ASP A 79 20.40 -9.77 5.41
N TRP A 80 20.16 -8.65 4.73
CA TRP A 80 18.95 -7.85 4.87
C TRP A 80 17.94 -8.13 3.76
N VAL A 81 18.40 -8.31 2.52
CA VAL A 81 17.54 -8.66 1.38
C VAL A 81 17.15 -10.13 1.41
N LEU A 82 18.06 -11.01 1.82
CA LEU A 82 17.78 -12.44 1.87
C LEU A 82 16.91 -12.79 3.07
N PRO A 83 15.85 -13.60 2.86
CA PRO A 83 15.09 -14.16 3.96
C PRO A 83 16.03 -15.02 4.81
N ARG A 84 16.08 -14.72 6.12
CA ARG A 84 16.80 -15.54 7.10
C ARG A 84 15.95 -16.78 7.34
N VAL A 85 16.28 -17.86 6.64
CA VAL A 85 15.77 -19.22 6.88
C VAL A 85 16.48 -19.84 8.07
#